data_AF-A0A3N8HRT5-F1
#
_entry.id   AF-A0A3N8HRT5-F1
#
_cell.length_a   1.000
_cell.length_b   1.000
_cell.length_c   1.000
_cell.angle_alpha   90.00
_cell.angle_beta   90.00
_cell.angle_gamma   90.00
#
_symmetry.space_group_name_H-M   'P 1'
#
loop_
_entity.id
_entity.type
_entity.pdbx_description
1 polymer ?
#
loop_
_entity_poly.entity_id
_entity_poly.type
_entity_poly.pdbx_seq_one_letter_code
_entity_poly.pdbx_strand_id
1 'polypeptide(L)'
;MQVTRKNSIVIALVLALAIPFLTLRKSYEGCESFTQALNGGTKEFGGEKYKIGLCGARRSFGDGDEIRIQVIGPAGDVLAERYFAVRTINDAAPRELEYGDDNIFYYDQSKSSRLRFIAMPPSRMDGWTARVPLLQRLIALFS
;
A
#
# COMPACT_ATOMS: atom_id res chain seq x y z
N MET A 1 -11.37 37.59 12.13
CA MET A 1 -9.96 37.14 12.07
C MET A 1 -9.38 37.57 10.73
N GLN A 2 -8.54 38.62 10.70
CA GLN A 2 -7.88 39.06 9.47
C GLN A 2 -6.68 38.13 9.18
N VAL A 3 -6.80 37.32 8.13
CA VAL A 3 -5.65 36.61 7.58
C VAL A 3 -4.74 37.68 6.96
N THR A 4 -3.58 37.91 7.56
CA THR A 4 -2.61 38.88 7.06
C THR A 4 -2.09 38.42 5.69
N ARG A 5 -1.75 39.36 4.80
CA ARG A 5 -1.30 39.09 3.43
C ARG A 5 -0.18 38.03 3.34
N LYS A 6 0.68 37.97 4.37
CA LYS A 6 1.76 36.98 4.51
C LYS A 6 1.21 35.57 4.79
N ASN A 7 0.20 35.45 5.66
CA ASN A 7 -0.51 34.19 5.94
C ASN A 7 -1.29 33.71 4.71
N SER A 8 -1.89 34.64 3.94
CA SER A 8 -2.61 34.31 2.70
C SER A 8 -1.69 33.70 1.64
N ILE A 9 -0.46 34.21 1.50
CA ILE A 9 0.54 33.66 0.57
C ILE A 9 0.97 32.26 1.00
N VAL A 10 1.27 32.06 2.30
CA VAL A 10 1.66 30.74 2.81
C VAL A 10 0.54 29.71 2.61
N ILE A 11 -0.70 30.06 2.91
CA ILE A 11 -1.86 29.18 2.70
C ILE A 11 -2.04 28.87 1.22
N ALA A 12 -1.94 29.85 0.33
CA ALA A 12 -2.05 29.64 -1.11
C ALA A 12 -0.94 28.72 -1.64
N LEU A 13 0.29 28.83 -1.11
CA LEU A 13 1.43 28.01 -1.51
C LEU A 13 1.28 26.57 -1.00
N VAL A 14 0.81 26.38 0.23
CA VAL A 14 0.46 25.06 0.79
C VAL A 14 -0.66 24.41 -0.01
N LEU A 15 -1.72 25.14 -0.35
CA LEU A 15 -2.82 24.62 -1.16
C LEU A 15 -2.36 24.30 -2.59
N ALA A 16 -1.60 25.19 -3.24
CA ALA A 16 -1.08 24.98 -4.59
C ALA A 16 -0.16 23.75 -4.69
N LEU A 17 0.59 23.43 -3.62
CA LEU A 17 1.37 22.20 -3.52
C LEU A 17 0.51 21.00 -3.13
N ALA A 18 -0.51 21.13 -2.27
CA ALA A 18 -1.32 19.99 -1.83
C ALA A 18 -2.31 19.49 -2.89
N ILE A 19 -2.88 20.38 -3.70
CA ILE A 19 -3.89 20.06 -4.73
C ILE A 19 -3.40 19.04 -5.77
N PRO A 20 -2.21 19.18 -6.40
CA PRO A 20 -1.71 18.17 -7.35
C PRO A 20 -1.40 16.81 -6.69
N PHE A 21 -1.13 16.79 -5.38
CA PHE A 21 -0.90 15.54 -4.65
C PHE A 21 -2.21 14.81 -4.31
N LEU A 22 -3.31 15.54 -4.12
CA LEU A 22 -4.63 14.96 -3.91
C LEU A 22 -5.22 14.35 -5.20
N THR A 23 -4.88 14.90 -6.36
CA THR A 23 -5.33 14.41 -7.67
C THR A 23 -4.49 13.23 -8.20
N LEU A 24 -3.32 12.94 -7.62
CA LEU A 24 -2.45 11.82 -8.00
C LEU A 24 -2.91 10.46 -7.41
N ARG A 25 -4.22 10.21 -7.37
CA ARG A 25 -4.76 8.89 -7.05
C ARG A 25 -4.52 7.96 -8.25
N LYS A 26 -3.38 7.30 -8.22
CA LYS A 26 -3.09 6.16 -9.10
C LYS A 26 -4.24 5.16 -9.00
N SER A 27 -4.86 4.85 -10.14
CA SER A 27 -5.87 3.79 -10.23
C SER A 27 -5.17 2.45 -10.04
N TYR A 28 -5.71 1.62 -9.14
CA TYR A 28 -5.25 0.26 -8.89
C TYR A 28 -6.34 -0.69 -9.37
N GLU A 29 -5.98 -1.55 -10.30
CA GLU A 29 -6.91 -2.36 -11.09
C GLU A 29 -6.53 -3.84 -11.05
N GLY A 30 -7.32 -4.68 -11.71
CA GLY A 30 -7.07 -6.12 -11.81
C GLY A 30 -7.09 -6.83 -10.45
N CYS A 31 -7.81 -6.30 -9.46
CA CYS A 31 -7.66 -6.72 -8.08
C CYS A 31 -7.94 -8.22 -7.87
N GLU A 32 -8.93 -8.79 -8.54
CA GLU A 32 -9.22 -10.23 -8.45
C GLU A 32 -8.05 -11.06 -8.98
N SER A 33 -7.56 -10.72 -10.18
CA SER A 33 -6.43 -11.41 -10.82
C SER A 33 -5.17 -11.33 -9.98
N PHE A 34 -4.79 -10.13 -9.49
CA PHE A 34 -3.61 -9.98 -8.63
C PHE A 34 -3.78 -10.66 -7.28
N THR A 35 -4.98 -10.63 -6.71
CA THR A 35 -5.26 -11.33 -5.45
C THR A 35 -5.08 -12.82 -5.62
N GLN A 36 -5.56 -13.41 -6.71
CA GLN A 36 -5.38 -14.82 -7.00
C GLN A 36 -3.92 -15.16 -7.31
N ALA A 37 -3.29 -14.41 -8.21
CA ALA A 37 -1.93 -14.67 -8.69
C ALA A 37 -0.85 -14.52 -7.61
N LEU A 38 -1.10 -13.74 -6.56
CA LEU A 38 -0.17 -13.51 -5.47
C LEU A 38 -0.56 -14.24 -4.17
N ASN A 39 -1.42 -15.27 -4.25
CA ASN A 39 -1.88 -16.04 -3.10
C ASN A 39 -2.52 -15.17 -1.99
N GLY A 40 -3.28 -14.16 -2.37
CA GLY A 40 -4.13 -13.38 -1.46
C GLY A 40 -5.40 -14.14 -1.06
N GLY A 41 -6.49 -13.40 -0.88
CA GLY A 41 -7.80 -13.95 -0.53
C GLY A 41 -8.02 -14.03 0.98
N THR A 42 -8.91 -14.91 1.42
CA THR A 42 -9.25 -15.05 2.85
C THR A 42 -8.20 -15.90 3.56
N LYS A 43 -7.67 -15.39 4.66
CA LYS A 43 -6.66 -16.05 5.51
C LYS A 43 -7.08 -15.95 6.97
N GLU A 44 -6.65 -16.91 7.79
CA GLU A 44 -6.99 -16.97 9.20
C GLU A 44 -5.75 -16.70 10.05
N PHE A 45 -5.89 -15.81 11.03
CA PHE A 45 -4.84 -15.49 12.01
C PHE A 45 -5.47 -15.44 13.39
N GLY A 46 -4.96 -16.24 14.33
CA GLY A 46 -5.51 -16.29 15.69
C GLY A 46 -7.01 -16.62 15.77
N GLY A 47 -7.54 -17.40 14.82
CA GLY A 47 -8.96 -17.76 14.74
C GLY A 47 -9.88 -16.71 14.08
N GLU A 48 -9.33 -15.56 13.68
CA GLU A 48 -10.07 -14.49 13.00
C GLU A 48 -9.76 -14.51 11.50
N LYS A 49 -10.77 -14.23 10.67
CA LYS A 49 -10.64 -14.21 9.21
C LYS A 49 -10.35 -12.81 8.70
N TYR A 50 -9.31 -12.71 7.88
CA TYR A 50 -8.88 -11.48 7.22
C TYR A 50 -8.93 -11.68 5.71
N LYS A 51 -9.29 -10.63 4.97
CA LYS A 51 -9.22 -10.63 3.52
C LYS A 51 -7.98 -9.87 3.05
N ILE A 52 -7.11 -10.56 2.33
CA ILE A 52 -5.89 -10.02 1.75
C ILE A 52 -6.17 -9.67 0.29
N GLY A 53 -6.42 -8.39 0.03
CA GLY A 53 -6.71 -7.88 -1.31
C GLY A 53 -5.46 -7.30 -1.95
N LEU A 54 -5.19 -7.66 -3.21
CA LEU A 54 -4.09 -7.11 -3.99
C LEU A 54 -4.61 -6.50 -5.28
N CYS A 55 -4.09 -5.33 -5.65
CA CYS A 55 -4.40 -4.67 -6.92
C CYS A 55 -3.11 -4.14 -7.54
N GLY A 56 -3.05 -4.10 -8.87
CA GLY A 56 -1.85 -3.65 -9.59
C GLY A 56 -2.05 -2.29 -10.26
N ALA A 57 -0.94 -1.60 -10.50
CA ALA A 57 -0.90 -0.41 -11.31
C ALA A 57 0.48 -0.27 -11.98
N ARG A 58 0.53 0.19 -13.23
CA ARG A 58 1.79 0.39 -13.96
C ARG A 58 2.72 1.32 -13.18
N ARG A 59 4.01 0.99 -12.99
CA ARG A 59 4.94 1.94 -12.35
C ARG A 59 5.13 3.18 -13.22
N SER A 60 5.20 4.35 -12.58
CA SER A 60 5.51 5.60 -13.28
C SER A 60 7.00 5.71 -13.64
N PHE A 61 7.86 5.00 -12.89
CA PHE A 61 9.30 4.94 -13.10
C PHE A 61 9.81 3.51 -12.85
N GLY A 62 10.66 3.01 -13.75
CA GLY A 62 11.21 1.65 -13.71
C GLY A 62 10.26 0.60 -14.27
N ASP A 63 10.80 -0.61 -14.48
CA ASP A 63 10.06 -1.74 -15.02
C ASP A 63 9.17 -2.43 -13.98
N GLY A 64 8.09 -3.05 -14.48
CA GLY A 64 7.15 -3.84 -13.68
C GLY A 64 5.94 -3.07 -13.18
N ASP A 65 5.22 -3.72 -12.28
CA ASP A 65 3.99 -3.21 -11.69
C ASP A 65 4.22 -2.79 -10.22
N GLU A 66 3.43 -1.82 -9.79
CA GLU A 66 3.24 -1.49 -8.39
C GLU A 66 2.02 -2.24 -7.88
N ILE A 67 2.21 -3.01 -6.81
CA ILE A 67 1.14 -3.75 -6.17
C ILE A 67 0.77 -3.04 -4.88
N ARG A 68 -0.53 -2.80 -4.70
CA ARG A 68 -1.12 -2.40 -3.43
C ARG A 68 -1.70 -3.63 -2.76
N ILE A 69 -1.22 -3.93 -1.56
CA ILE A 69 -1.79 -4.95 -0.67
C ILE A 69 -2.61 -4.27 0.42
N GLN A 70 -3.81 -4.79 0.67
CA GLN A 70 -4.68 -4.38 1.76
C GLN A 70 -5.02 -5.59 2.63
N VAL A 71 -4.87 -5.43 3.94
CA VAL A 71 -5.36 -6.37 4.95
C VAL A 71 -6.67 -5.83 5.48
N ILE A 72 -7.76 -6.53 5.16
CA ILE A 72 -9.11 -6.15 5.54
C ILE A 72 -9.54 -7.02 6.72
N GLY A 73 -9.94 -6.36 7.80
CA GLY A 73 -10.38 -7.01 9.02
C GLY A 73 -11.74 -7.70 8.91
N PRO A 74 -12.13 -8.47 9.93
CA PRO A 74 -13.44 -9.13 9.99
C PRO A 74 -14.62 -8.16 9.90
N ALA A 75 -14.46 -6.94 10.42
CA ALA A 75 -15.46 -5.88 10.35
C ALA A 75 -15.53 -5.19 8.96
N GLY A 76 -14.68 -5.60 8.01
CA GLY A 76 -14.60 -5.03 6.67
C GLY A 76 -13.75 -3.76 6.55
N ASP A 77 -13.09 -3.32 7.62
CA ASP A 77 -12.22 -2.15 7.59
C ASP A 77 -10.79 -2.49 7.14
N VAL A 78 -10.13 -1.54 6.47
CA VAL A 78 -8.73 -1.70 6.07
C VAL A 78 -7.82 -1.48 7.29
N LEU A 79 -7.20 -2.56 7.76
CA LEU A 79 -6.32 -2.59 8.93
C LEU A 79 -4.86 -2.34 8.58
N ALA A 80 -4.44 -2.71 7.36
CA ALA A 80 -3.14 -2.34 6.84
C ALA A 80 -3.22 -2.14 5.33
N GLU A 81 -2.39 -1.25 4.82
CA GLU A 81 -2.17 -1.07 3.40
C GLU A 81 -0.67 -0.85 3.16
N ARG A 82 -0.12 -1.50 2.14
CA ARG A 82 1.29 -1.38 1.74
C ARG A 82 1.38 -1.37 0.21
N TYR A 83 2.52 -0.87 -0.26
CA TYR A 83 2.83 -0.76 -1.68
C TYR A 83 4.19 -1.40 -1.93
N PHE A 84 4.32 -2.20 -2.98
CA PHE A 84 5.59 -2.84 -3.33
C PHE A 84 5.74 -2.99 -4.85
N ALA A 85 6.97 -3.21 -5.30
CA ALA A 85 7.26 -3.46 -6.70
C ALA A 85 7.38 -4.95 -7.01
N VAL A 86 6.72 -5.37 -8.08
CA VAL A 86 7.01 -6.64 -8.74
C VAL A 86 7.57 -6.33 -10.12
N ARG A 87 8.77 -6.84 -10.42
CA ARG A 87 9.31 -6.81 -11.78
C ARG A 87 9.10 -8.17 -12.41
N THR A 88 8.68 -8.13 -13.67
CA THR A 88 8.69 -9.28 -14.57
C THR A 88 10.04 -9.29 -15.28
N ILE A 89 11.13 -9.51 -14.54
CA ILE A 89 12.45 -9.71 -15.18
C ILE A 89 12.44 -11.14 -15.74
N ASN A 90 12.61 -11.28 -17.06
CA ASN A 90 12.67 -12.57 -17.78
C ASN A 90 11.42 -13.45 -17.65
N ASP A 91 10.21 -12.87 -17.61
CA ASP A 91 8.95 -13.62 -17.51
C ASP A 91 8.83 -14.54 -16.27
N ALA A 92 9.68 -14.36 -15.26
CA ALA A 92 9.51 -15.03 -13.98
C ALA A 92 8.24 -14.51 -13.30
N ALA A 93 7.35 -15.43 -12.93
CA ALA A 93 6.14 -15.09 -12.19
C ALA A 93 6.51 -14.31 -10.90
N PRO A 94 5.75 -13.26 -10.54
CA PRO A 94 5.91 -12.59 -9.26
C PRO A 94 5.87 -13.61 -8.13
N ARG A 95 6.73 -13.44 -7.12
CA ARG A 95 6.71 -14.33 -5.94
C ARG A 95 5.41 -14.08 -5.17
N GLU A 96 4.69 -15.16 -4.93
CA GLU A 96 3.45 -15.16 -4.14
C GLU A 96 3.69 -14.71 -2.69
N LEU A 97 2.62 -14.29 -2.02
CA LEU A 97 2.65 -14.05 -0.58
C LEU A 97 2.90 -15.34 0.18
N GLU A 98 3.74 -15.24 1.21
CA GLU A 98 3.99 -16.32 2.17
C GLU A 98 3.36 -15.97 3.52
N TYR A 99 2.86 -16.97 4.22
CA TYR A 99 2.10 -16.80 5.46
C TYR A 99 2.80 -17.54 6.59
N GLY A 100 3.17 -16.81 7.64
CA GLY A 100 3.52 -17.37 8.94
C GLY A 100 2.35 -17.28 9.91
N ASP A 101 2.55 -17.75 11.14
CA ASP A 101 1.52 -17.72 12.19
C ASP A 101 1.09 -16.29 12.58
N ASP A 102 2.01 -15.34 12.47
CA ASP A 102 1.88 -13.95 12.93
C ASP A 102 2.34 -12.95 11.87
N ASN A 103 2.56 -13.37 10.62
CA ASN A 103 3.12 -12.50 9.58
C ASN A 103 2.64 -12.86 8.17
N ILE A 104 2.47 -11.83 7.34
CA ILE A 104 2.37 -11.95 5.88
C ILE A 104 3.66 -11.46 5.27
N PHE A 105 4.37 -12.31 4.55
CA PHE A 105 5.60 -12.01 3.86
C PHE A 105 5.35 -11.66 2.40
N TYR A 106 6.02 -10.61 1.92
CA TYR A 106 5.95 -10.17 0.53
C TYR A 106 7.33 -9.74 0.03
N TYR A 107 7.54 -9.81 -1.30
CA TYR A 107 8.81 -9.45 -1.94
C TYR A 107 8.71 -8.14 -2.69
N ASP A 108 9.33 -7.09 -2.14
CA ASP A 108 9.45 -5.79 -2.78
C ASP A 108 10.76 -5.68 -3.57
N GLN A 109 10.66 -5.78 -4.88
CA GLN A 109 11.83 -5.75 -5.76
C GLN A 109 12.41 -4.34 -5.97
N SER A 110 11.77 -3.29 -5.42
CA SER A 110 12.31 -1.93 -5.44
C SER A 110 13.32 -1.66 -4.33
N LYS A 111 13.46 -2.58 -3.37
CA LYS A 111 14.29 -2.42 -2.17
C LYS A 111 15.53 -3.30 -2.26
N SER A 112 16.60 -2.87 -1.59
CA SER A 112 17.84 -3.66 -1.46
C SER A 112 17.60 -4.95 -0.69
N SER A 113 16.92 -4.86 0.46
CA SER A 113 16.32 -6.02 1.13
C SER A 113 14.91 -6.24 0.59
N ARG A 114 14.76 -7.26 -0.25
CA ARG A 114 13.50 -7.54 -0.97
C ARG A 114 12.43 -8.14 -0.08
N LEU A 115 12.79 -8.99 0.89
CA LEU A 115 11.81 -9.62 1.77
C LEU A 115 11.29 -8.60 2.79
N ARG A 116 9.97 -8.45 2.85
CA ARG A 116 9.23 -7.57 3.76
C ARG A 116 8.11 -8.36 4.43
N PHE A 117 7.55 -7.81 5.49
CA PHE A 117 6.44 -8.44 6.19
C PHE A 117 5.41 -7.42 6.69
N ILE A 118 4.20 -7.92 6.93
CA ILE A 118 3.13 -7.27 7.66
C ILE A 118 2.86 -8.14 8.89
N ALA A 119 3.02 -7.58 10.09
CA ALA A 119 2.67 -8.28 11.32
C ALA A 119 1.15 -8.50 11.39
N MET A 120 0.76 -9.66 11.88
CA MET A 120 -0.62 -10.11 12.01
C MET A 120 -0.95 -10.45 13.46
N PRO A 121 -2.09 -9.96 13.98
CA PRO A 121 -2.96 -8.96 13.37
C PRO A 121 -2.26 -7.60 13.24
N PRO A 122 -2.62 -6.75 12.25
CA PRO A 122 -2.00 -5.44 12.11
C PRO A 122 -2.21 -4.58 13.35
N SER A 123 -1.26 -3.69 13.63
CA SER A 123 -1.34 -2.81 14.78
C SER A 123 -2.43 -1.75 14.59
N ARG A 124 -2.89 -1.14 15.69
CA ARG A 124 -3.82 0.01 15.61
C ARG A 124 -3.22 1.19 14.83
N MET A 125 -1.91 1.37 14.91
CA MET A 125 -1.19 2.39 14.13
C MET A 125 -1.26 2.09 12.63
N ASP A 126 -1.14 0.82 12.24
CA ASP A 126 -1.30 0.41 10.84
C ASP A 126 -2.67 0.80 10.30
N GLY A 127 -3.72 0.54 11.07
CA GLY A 127 -5.08 0.90 10.69
C GLY A 127 -5.27 2.41 10.55
N TRP A 128 -4.65 3.21 11.43
CA TRP A 128 -4.72 4.67 11.30
C TRP A 128 -3.99 5.16 10.05
N THR A 129 -2.79 4.64 9.78
CA THR A 129 -2.04 5.02 8.57
C THR A 129 -2.72 4.56 7.28
N ALA A 130 -3.39 3.41 7.26
CA ALA A 130 -4.14 2.89 6.12
C ALA A 130 -5.28 3.83 5.67
N ARG A 131 -5.78 4.65 6.59
CA ARG A 131 -6.83 5.66 6.31
C ARG A 131 -6.25 6.97 5.75
N VAL A 132 -4.93 7.11 5.65
CA VAL A 132 -4.24 8.31 5.15
C VAL A 132 -3.31 7.95 3.98
N PRO A 133 -3.83 7.89 2.73
CA PRO A 133 -3.09 7.38 1.57
C PRO A 133 -1.76 8.08 1.31
N LEU A 134 -1.68 9.39 1.59
CA LEU A 134 -0.46 10.18 1.39
C LEU A 134 0.64 9.79 2.36
N LEU A 135 0.30 9.57 3.64
CA LEU A 135 1.27 9.21 4.66
C LEU A 135 1.90 7.85 4.34
N GLN A 136 1.11 6.88 3.88
CA GLN A 136 1.64 5.57 3.51
C GLN A 136 2.59 5.62 2.31
N ARG A 137 2.28 6.43 1.30
CA ARG A 137 3.20 6.62 0.16
C ARG A 137 4.51 7.25 0.59
N LEU A 138 4.48 8.22 1.50
CA LEU A 138 5.69 8.82 2.05
C LEU A 138 6.51 7.78 2.84
N ILE A 139 5.86 6.99 3.70
CA ILE A 139 6.55 5.91 4.45
C ILE A 139 7.23 4.92 3.50
N ALA A 140 6.57 4.55 2.40
CA ALA A 140 7.13 3.64 1.40
C ALA A 140 8.38 4.19 0.69
N LEU A 141 8.56 5.51 0.62
CA LEU A 141 9.77 6.12 0.05
C LEU A 141 10.98 6.01 0.99
N PHE A 142 10.76 6.06 2.31
CA PHE A 142 11.83 6.07 3.32
C PHE A 142 12.12 4.71 3.96
N SER A 143 11.28 3.70 3.72
CA SER A 143 11.42 2.33 4.27
C SER A 143 12.08 1.36 3.32
#